data_AF-A0A1N6PVS1-F1
#
_entry.id   AF-A0A1N6PVS1-F1
#
_cell.length_a   1.000
_cell.length_b   1.000
_cell.length_c   1.000
_cell.angle_alpha   90.00
_cell.angle_beta   90.00
_cell.angle_gamma   90.00
#
_symmetry.space_group_name_H-M   'P 1'
#
loop_
_entity.id
_entity.type
_entity.pdbx_description
1 polymer ?
#
loop_
_entity_poly.entity_id
_entity_poly.type
_entity_poly.pdbx_seq_one_letter_code
_entity_poly.pdbx_strand_id
1 'polypeptide(L)'
;MEKDPSAALIVGQSLRDHLHASGLSTEQLATRLGIKQGAKMMNLITGRHYFPPDLIEAAVEALGIEPNHFTRAVLRQFFSEEAVDYMCKALSNGPPDTPDELADR
;
A
#
# COMPACT_ATOMS: atom_id res chain seq x y z
N MET A 1 7.11 -1.37 -18.32
CA MET A 1 6.07 -0.62 -17.61
C MET A 1 6.77 0.42 -16.76
N GLU A 2 6.51 1.70 -17.00
CA GLU A 2 7.18 2.79 -16.29
C GLU A 2 6.48 3.02 -14.94
N LYS A 3 7.25 3.28 -13.88
CA LYS A 3 6.71 3.52 -12.54
C LYS A 3 6.06 4.92 -12.49
N ASP A 4 4.99 5.08 -11.72
CA ASP A 4 4.26 6.35 -11.63
C ASP A 4 4.75 7.20 -10.44
N PRO A 5 5.56 8.25 -10.66
CA PRO A 5 6.02 9.12 -9.59
C PRO A 5 4.89 9.94 -8.95
N SER A 6 3.78 10.18 -9.65
CA SER A 6 2.62 10.88 -9.08
C SER A 6 1.91 10.02 -8.03
N ALA A 7 1.84 8.70 -8.24
CA ALA A 7 1.33 7.76 -7.26
C ALA A 7 2.21 7.73 -5.98
N ALA A 8 3.53 7.86 -6.12
CA ALA A 8 4.43 7.94 -4.96
C ALA A 8 4.18 9.20 -4.11
N LEU A 9 3.87 10.34 -4.75
CA LEU A 9 3.47 11.56 -4.05
C LEU A 9 2.16 11.39 -3.30
N ILE A 10 1.16 10.72 -3.89
CA ILE A 10 -0.13 10.43 -3.24
C ILE A 10 0.08 9.56 -2.01
N VAL A 11 0.89 8.49 -2.12
CA VAL A 11 1.22 7.62 -0.98
C VAL A 11 1.94 8.40 0.12
N GLY A 12 2.95 9.20 -0.25
CA GLY A 12 3.68 10.03 0.71
C GLY A 12 2.78 11.05 1.44
N GLN A 13 1.84 11.66 0.72
CA GLN A 13 0.85 12.56 1.30
C GLN A 13 -0.07 11.83 2.29
N SER A 14 -0.59 10.67 1.91
CA SER A 14 -1.43 9.83 2.78
C SER A 14 -0.70 9.45 4.07
N LEU A 15 0.56 9.01 3.99
CA LEU A 15 1.41 8.74 5.15
C LEU A 15 1.57 9.98 6.04
N ARG A 16 1.82 11.16 5.46
CA ARG A 16 2.03 12.41 6.21
C ARG A 16 0.79 12.82 6.98
N ASP A 17 -0.37 12.79 6.33
CA ASP A 17 -1.62 13.24 6.91
C ASP A 17 -2.04 12.34 8.08
N HIS A 18 -1.90 11.02 7.91
CA HIS A 18 -2.23 10.08 8.98
C HIS A 18 -1.16 10.04 10.07
N LEU A 19 0.12 10.26 9.73
CA LEU A 19 1.17 10.43 10.72
C LEU A 19 0.87 11.61 11.65
N HIS A 20 0.51 12.77 11.07
CA HIS A 20 0.11 13.94 11.83
C HIS A 20 -1.11 13.67 12.73
N ALA A 21 -2.12 12.96 12.22
CA ALA A 21 -3.32 12.60 13.00
C ALA A 21 -3.04 11.58 14.12
N SER A 22 -2.09 10.66 13.90
CA SER A 22 -1.74 9.59 14.85
C SER A 22 -0.95 10.08 16.07
N GLY A 23 -0.33 11.26 15.99
CA GLY A 23 0.58 11.78 17.02
C GLY A 23 1.93 11.05 17.09
N LEU A 24 2.22 10.12 16.17
CA LEU A 24 3.51 9.44 16.10
C LEU A 24 4.58 10.37 15.50
N SER A 25 5.83 10.18 15.92
CA SER A 25 6.97 10.73 15.21
C SER A 25 7.32 9.90 13.97
N THR A 26 8.02 10.52 13.01
CA THR A 26 8.57 9.80 11.85
C THR A 26 9.43 8.60 12.24
N GLU A 27 10.19 8.70 13.33
CA GLU A 27 11.08 7.63 13.81
C GLU A 27 10.31 6.46 14.44
N GLN A 28 9.24 6.76 15.17
CA GLN A 28 8.33 5.74 15.69
C GLN A 28 7.65 4.98 14.54
N LEU A 29 7.19 5.70 13.52
CA LEU A 29 6.63 5.07 12.32
C LEU A 29 7.68 4.21 11.61
N ALA A 30 8.90 4.72 11.40
CA ALA A 30 9.97 3.95 10.77
C ALA A 30 10.26 2.64 11.53
N THR A 31 10.26 2.69 12.86
CA THR A 31 10.45 1.52 13.73
C THR A 31 9.31 0.50 13.55
N ARG A 32 8.05 0.96 13.53
CA ARG A 32 6.88 0.08 13.29
C ARG A 32 6.91 -0.59 11.92
N LEU A 33 7.41 0.12 10.90
CA LEU A 33 7.56 -0.43 9.54
C LEU A 33 8.88 -1.22 9.34
N GLY A 34 9.70 -1.41 10.39
CA GLY A 34 10.98 -2.10 10.28
C GLY A 34 12.04 -1.36 9.42
N ILE A 35 11.85 -0.06 9.20
CA ILE A 35 12.74 0.80 8.41
C ILE A 35 13.86 1.33 9.30
N LYS A 36 15.05 0.75 9.18
CA LYS A 36 16.23 1.08 10.01
C LYS A 36 16.87 2.44 9.71
N GLN A 37 16.53 3.08 8.59
CA GLN A 37 17.14 4.34 8.15
C GLN A 37 16.10 5.45 8.12
N GLY A 38 16.20 6.42 9.04
CA GLY A 38 15.25 7.55 9.12
C GLY A 38 15.12 8.35 7.81
N ALA A 39 16.22 8.51 7.06
CA ALA A 39 16.21 9.14 5.74
C ALA A 39 15.34 8.39 4.72
N LYS A 40 15.29 7.06 4.80
CA LYS A 40 14.43 6.24 3.94
C LYS A 40 12.96 6.53 4.23
N MET A 41 12.58 6.63 5.51
CA MET A 41 11.20 6.98 5.90
C MET A 41 10.80 8.36 5.37
N MET A 42 11.68 9.35 5.47
CA MET A 42 11.39 10.68 4.93
C MET A 42 11.26 10.69 3.41
N ASN A 43 12.05 9.89 2.68
CA ASN A 43 11.90 9.78 1.23
C ASN A 43 10.57 9.12 0.83
N LEU A 44 10.02 8.23 1.67
CA LEU A 44 8.67 7.68 1.48
C LEU A 44 7.59 8.73 1.75
N ILE A 45 7.65 9.44 2.89
CA ILE A 45 6.69 10.50 3.25
C ILE A 45 6.67 11.65 2.23
N THR A 46 7.81 11.93 1.60
CA THR A 46 7.92 12.98 0.57
C THR A 46 7.67 12.47 -0.85
N GLY A 47 7.35 11.18 -1.02
CA GLY A 47 7.11 10.56 -2.34
C GLY A 47 8.33 10.52 -3.26
N ARG A 48 9.54 10.73 -2.72
CA ARG A 48 10.80 10.62 -3.49
C ARG A 48 11.15 9.18 -3.81
N HIS A 49 10.72 8.25 -2.95
CA HIS A 49 10.89 6.81 -3.14
C HIS A 49 9.52 6.13 -3.21
N TYR A 50 9.46 5.05 -3.99
CA TYR A 50 8.28 4.21 -4.04
C TYR A 50 8.09 3.43 -2.74
N PHE A 51 6.85 3.40 -2.26
CA PHE A 51 6.48 2.65 -1.07
C PHE A 51 6.47 1.14 -1.35
N PRO A 52 7.16 0.32 -0.53
CA PRO A 52 7.21 -1.13 -0.71
C PRO A 52 5.84 -1.78 -0.43
N PRO A 53 5.28 -2.59 -1.35
CA PRO A 53 3.97 -3.24 -1.14
C PRO A 53 3.89 -4.16 0.08
N ASP A 54 5.01 -4.78 0.43
CA ASP A 54 5.19 -5.63 1.62
C ASP A 54 5.01 -4.87 2.95
N LEU A 55 5.01 -3.54 2.93
CA LEU A 55 4.81 -2.70 4.12
C LEU A 55 3.40 -2.11 4.22
N ILE A 56 2.48 -2.47 3.32
CA ILE A 56 1.11 -1.93 3.28
C ILE A 56 0.39 -2.20 4.61
N GLU A 57 0.37 -3.46 5.05
CA GLU A 57 -0.32 -3.88 6.27
C GLU A 57 0.23 -3.13 7.50
N ALA A 58 1.56 -3.12 7.67
CA ALA A 58 2.20 -2.42 8.78
C ALA A 58 1.88 -0.92 8.80
N ALA A 59 1.81 -0.26 7.64
CA ALA A 59 1.45 1.16 7.56
C ALA A 59 -0.03 1.40 7.89
N VAL A 60 -0.93 0.57 7.34
CA VAL A 60 -2.37 0.61 7.61
C VAL A 60 -2.65 0.46 9.10
N GLU A 61 -2.05 -0.55 9.75
CA GLU A 61 -2.20 -0.78 11.18
C GLU A 61 -1.60 0.34 12.03
N ALA A 62 -0.39 0.80 11.69
CA ALA A 62 0.31 1.79 12.49
C ALA A 62 -0.36 3.18 12.46
N LEU A 63 -1.00 3.52 11.34
CA LEU A 63 -1.55 4.85 11.07
C LEU A 63 -3.08 4.88 10.99
N GLY A 64 -3.75 3.74 11.06
CA GLY A 64 -5.21 3.65 10.91
C GLY A 64 -5.70 4.11 9.53
N ILE A 65 -4.92 3.87 8.47
CA ILE A 65 -5.29 4.26 7.10
C ILE A 65 -6.34 3.29 6.57
N GLU A 66 -7.31 3.78 5.79
CA GLU A 66 -8.25 2.91 5.08
C GLU A 66 -7.50 1.95 4.13
N PRO A 67 -7.61 0.62 4.30
CA PRO A 67 -6.74 -0.34 3.62
C PRO A 67 -6.87 -0.33 2.09
N ASN A 68 -8.09 -0.22 1.54
CA ASN A 68 -8.33 -0.39 0.12
C ASN A 68 -7.74 0.77 -0.69
N HIS A 69 -7.97 2.01 -0.25
CA HIS A 69 -7.50 3.20 -0.91
C HIS A 69 -5.96 3.29 -0.85
N PHE A 70 -5.37 2.99 0.30
CA PHE A 70 -3.90 2.99 0.44
C PHE A 70 -3.26 1.90 -0.40
N THR A 71 -3.80 0.67 -0.38
CA THR A 71 -3.32 -0.43 -1.22
C THR A 71 -3.39 -0.08 -2.70
N ARG A 72 -4.52 0.48 -3.17
CA ARG A 72 -4.68 0.93 -4.55
C ARG A 72 -3.63 1.97 -4.93
N ALA A 73 -3.40 2.97 -4.07
CA ALA A 73 -2.39 4.00 -4.29
C ALA A 73 -0.97 3.41 -4.36
N VAL A 74 -0.64 2.46 -3.49
CA VAL A 74 0.67 1.78 -3.49
C VAL A 74 0.87 0.97 -4.76
N LEU A 75 -0.14 0.22 -5.22
CA LEU A 75 -0.07 -0.57 -6.44
C LEU A 75 0.10 0.29 -7.69
N ARG A 76 -0.56 1.46 -7.76
CA ARG A 76 -0.42 2.42 -8.88
C ARG A 76 1.01 2.93 -9.09
N GLN A 77 1.86 2.89 -8.07
CA GLN A 77 3.29 3.21 -8.25
C GLN A 77 4.00 2.25 -9.21
N PHE A 78 3.47 1.03 -9.35
CA PHE A 78 4.11 -0.07 -10.06
C PHE A 78 3.30 -0.59 -11.23
N PHE A 79 2.00 -0.30 -11.32
CA PHE A 79 1.07 -0.83 -12.32
C PHE A 79 0.20 0.28 -12.92
N SER A 80 -0.25 0.10 -14.17
CA SER A 80 -1.18 1.06 -14.80
C SER A 80 -2.51 1.09 -14.05
N GLU A 81 -3.26 2.17 -14.20
CA GLU A 81 -4.58 2.31 -13.57
C GLU A 81 -5.52 1.18 -13.99
N GLU A 82 -5.53 0.80 -15.27
CA GLU A 82 -6.38 -0.29 -15.77
C GLU A 82 -6.00 -1.65 -15.16
N ALA A 83 -4.70 -1.91 -14.96
CA ALA A 83 -4.23 -3.14 -14.33
C ALA A 83 -4.63 -3.19 -12.85
N VAL A 84 -4.48 -2.08 -12.14
CA VAL A 84 -4.90 -1.99 -10.72
C VAL A 84 -6.41 -2.16 -10.58
N ASP A 85 -7.20 -1.50 -11.43
CA ASP A 85 -8.66 -1.64 -11.40
C ASP A 85 -9.10 -3.08 -11.72
N TYR A 86 -8.44 -3.74 -12.67
CA TYR A 86 -8.66 -5.15 -12.94
C TYR A 86 -8.33 -6.03 -11.72
N MET A 87 -7.18 -5.83 -11.07
CA MET A 87 -6.79 -6.57 -9.86
C MET A 87 -7.79 -6.38 -8.72
N CYS A 88 -8.21 -5.14 -8.45
CA CYS A 88 -9.22 -4.85 -7.44
C CYS A 88 -10.55 -5.56 -7.76
N LYS A 89 -10.99 -5.52 -9.02
CA LYS A 89 -12.21 -6.20 -9.45
C LYS A 89 -12.10 -7.72 -9.31
N ALA A 90 -10.97 -8.30 -9.69
CA ALA A 90 -10.74 -9.75 -9.60
C ALA A 90 -10.77 -10.24 -8.15
N LEU A 91 -10.15 -9.50 -7.23
CA LEU A 91 -10.13 -9.85 -5.79
C LEU A 91 -11.49 -9.65 -5.12
N SER A 92 -12.27 -8.63 -5.51
CA SER A 92 -13.62 -8.38 -4.97
C SER A 92 -14.65 -9.44 -5.38
N ASN A 93 -14.42 -10.13 -6.50
CA ASN A 93 -15.34 -11.16 -6.99
C ASN A 93 -15.09 -12.56 -6.36
N GLY A 94 -14.13 -12.68 -5.45
CA GLY A 94 -13.73 -13.96 -4.85
C GLY A 94 -13.03 -14.88 -5.86
N PRO A 95 -12.47 -16.02 -5.41
CA PRO A 95 -12.07 -17.07 -6.34
C PRO A 95 -13.30 -17.49 -7.16
N PRO A 96 -13.15 -17.86 -8.45
CA PRO A 96 -14.25 -18.54 -9.15
C PRO A 96 -14.62 -19.75 -8.30
N ASP A 97 -15.91 -19.87 -7.95
CA ASP A 97 -16.47 -21.05 -7.30
C ASP A 97 -15.91 -22.26 -8.03
N THR A 98 -14.96 -22.95 -7.41
CA THR A 98 -14.38 -24.15 -7.99
C THR A 98 -15.50 -25.17 -7.83
N PRO A 99 -16.12 -25.68 -8.91
CA PRO A 99 -17.12 -26.72 -8.75
C PRO A 99 -16.42 -27.88 -8.06
N ASP A 100 -17.01 -28.34 -6.97
CA ASP A 100 -16.55 -29.45 -6.16
C ASP A 100 -16.69 -30.76 -6.97
N GLU A 101 -15.91 -30.92 -8.04
CA GLU A 101 -15.86 -32.12 -8.89
C GLU A 101 -14.79 -33.09 -8.38
N LEU A 102 -14.75 -33.38 -7.08
CA LEU A 102 -13.97 -34.50 -6.53
C LEU A 102 -14.67 -35.21 -5.36
N ALA A 103 -16.00 -35.27 -5.39
CA ALA A 103 -16.80 -36.12 -4.51
C ALA A 103 -17.62 -37.15 -5.32
N ASP A 104 -16.97 -37.90 -6.21
CA ASP A 104 -17.44 -39.23 -6.65
C ASP A 104 -16.42 -39.87 -7.60
N ARG A 105 -15.33 -40.45 -7.05
CA ARG A 105 -14.55 -41.54 -7.67
C ARG A 105 -13.82 -42.37 -6.64
#